data_AF-A0A1Q3DA30-F1
#
_entry.id   AF-A0A1Q3DA30-F1
#
_cell.length_a   1.000
_cell.length_b   1.000
_cell.length_c   1.000
_cell.angle_alpha   90.00
_cell.angle_beta   90.00
_cell.angle_gamma   90.00
#
_symmetry.space_group_name_H-M   'P 1'
#
loop_
_entity.id
_entity.type
_entity.pdbx_description
1 polymer ?
#
loop_
_entity_poly.entity_id
_entity_poly.type
_entity_poly.pdbx_seq_one_letter_code
_entity_poly.pdbx_strand_id
1 'polypeptide(L)'
;ESEGTFEYVNYRRGANDLHAMVQQFRREKPVIIAIIGHSKGGNLVLLYASKYNDIHTVVNISGRFHLVKGIESRLGKDFFQRIKQDGCIEVKNGRGKFKYRVTEESLMDRLTTDTHAACLMIHQNCRSKV
;
A
#
# COMPACT_ATOMS: atom_id res chain seq x y z
N GLU A 1 -10.47 -9.78 -13.64
CA GLU A 1 -10.22 -10.50 -12.37
C GLU A 1 -8.72 -10.71 -12.19
N SER A 2 -8.24 -10.81 -10.95
CA SER A 2 -6.81 -11.00 -10.64
C SER A 2 -6.52 -12.46 -10.32
N GLU A 3 -5.57 -13.06 -11.04
CA GLU A 3 -5.11 -14.45 -10.83
C GLU A 3 -4.15 -14.60 -9.64
N GLY A 4 -3.73 -13.48 -9.02
CA GLY A 4 -2.76 -13.47 -7.93
C GLY A 4 -3.32 -13.89 -6.57
N THR A 5 -2.47 -14.45 -5.72
CA THR A 5 -2.80 -14.73 -4.31
C THR A 5 -2.92 -13.43 -3.50
N PHE A 6 -3.94 -13.34 -2.65
CA PHE A 6 -4.10 -12.20 -1.75
C PHE A 6 -3.01 -12.18 -0.68
N GLU A 7 -2.32 -11.05 -0.57
CA GLU A 7 -1.36 -10.77 0.49
C GLU A 7 -1.78 -9.52 1.28
N TYR A 8 -1.59 -9.56 2.60
CA TYR A 8 -1.92 -8.42 3.45
C TYR A 8 -1.12 -7.19 3.06
N VAL A 9 -1.83 -6.13 2.66
CA VAL A 9 -1.29 -4.78 2.41
C VAL A 9 -0.35 -4.67 1.19
N ASN A 10 0.75 -5.41 1.12
CA ASN A 10 1.62 -5.53 -0.06
C ASN A 10 1.86 -4.20 -0.82
N TYR A 11 2.42 -3.23 -0.12
CA TYR A 11 2.54 -1.86 -0.62
C TYR A 11 3.53 -1.74 -1.78
N ARG A 12 4.70 -2.37 -1.68
CA ARG A 12 5.75 -2.28 -2.71
C ARG A 12 5.34 -2.95 -4.00
N ARG A 13 4.79 -4.18 -3.94
CA ARG A 13 4.27 -4.87 -5.12
C ARG A 13 3.09 -4.13 -5.71
N GLY A 14 2.15 -3.66 -4.88
CA GLY A 14 1.00 -2.88 -5.37
C GLY A 14 1.40 -1.62 -6.14
N ALA A 15 2.49 -0.94 -5.76
CA ALA A 15 3.04 0.18 -6.53
C ALA A 15 3.64 -0.26 -7.88
N ASN A 16 4.30 -1.43 -7.92
CA ASN A 16 4.81 -2.00 -9.17
C ASN A 16 3.67 -2.44 -10.11
N ASP A 17 2.64 -3.08 -9.56
CA ASP A 17 1.46 -3.52 -10.32
C ASP A 17 0.73 -2.31 -10.92
N LEU A 18 0.59 -1.23 -10.14
CA LEU A 18 0.05 0.05 -10.63
C LEU A 18 0.88 0.61 -11.79
N HIS A 19 2.22 0.45 -11.75
CA HIS A 19 3.09 0.85 -12.85
C HIS A 19 2.94 -0.01 -14.08
N ALA A 20 2.83 -1.33 -13.93
CA ALA A 20 2.52 -2.21 -15.05
C ALA A 20 1.20 -1.80 -15.72
N MET A 21 0.17 -1.45 -14.94
CA MET A 21 -1.09 -0.92 -15.47
C MET A 21 -0.88 0.41 -16.22
N VAL A 22 -0.19 1.39 -15.63
CA VAL A 22 0.10 2.68 -16.28
C VAL A 22 0.83 2.49 -17.62
N GLN A 23 1.83 1.60 -17.67
CA GLN A 23 2.56 1.30 -18.89
C GLN A 23 1.67 0.61 -19.94
N GLN A 24 0.81 -0.31 -19.52
CA GLN A 24 -0.15 -0.95 -20.41
C GLN A 24 -1.12 0.07 -21.00
N PHE A 25 -1.70 0.93 -20.17
CA PHE A 25 -2.58 2.00 -20.64
C PHE A 25 -1.86 2.88 -21.65
N ARG A 26 -0.64 3.35 -21.38
CA ARG A 26 0.12 4.20 -22.33
C ARG A 26 0.31 3.57 -23.72
N ARG A 27 0.40 2.24 -23.83
CA ARG A 27 0.50 1.56 -25.14
C ARG A 27 -0.75 1.76 -25.99
N GLU A 28 -1.89 1.98 -25.37
CA GLU A 28 -3.18 2.23 -26.01
C GLU A 28 -3.36 3.71 -26.42
N LYS A 29 -2.31 4.54 -26.24
CA LYS A 29 -2.28 6.01 -26.47
C LYS A 29 -3.14 6.96 -25.60
N PRO A 30 -3.78 6.58 -24.47
CA PRO A 30 -4.35 7.55 -23.54
C PRO A 30 -3.25 8.36 -22.83
N VAL A 31 -3.50 9.66 -22.64
CA VAL A 31 -2.69 10.51 -21.78
C VAL A 31 -3.18 10.34 -20.34
N ILE A 32 -2.33 9.82 -19.47
CA ILE A 32 -2.63 9.67 -18.04
C ILE A 32 -2.20 10.95 -17.33
N ILE A 33 -3.17 11.71 -16.85
CA ILE A 33 -2.94 13.03 -16.22
C ILE A 33 -2.87 12.98 -14.70
N ALA A 34 -3.44 11.94 -14.06
CA ALA A 34 -3.53 11.84 -12.61
C ALA A 34 -3.65 10.40 -12.12
N ILE A 35 -3.21 10.18 -10.87
CA ILE A 35 -3.50 8.97 -10.07
C ILE A 35 -4.12 9.36 -8.74
N ILE A 36 -5.15 8.62 -8.33
CA ILE A 36 -5.92 8.90 -7.13
C ILE A 36 -6.04 7.61 -6.31
N GLY A 37 -5.79 7.71 -5.01
CA GLY A 37 -5.83 6.56 -4.11
C GLY A 37 -6.54 6.89 -2.81
N HIS A 38 -7.45 6.00 -2.37
CA HIS A 38 -8.15 6.11 -1.09
C HIS A 38 -7.68 5.05 -0.08
N SER A 39 -7.51 5.41 1.20
CA SER A 39 -7.17 4.49 2.29
C SER A 39 -5.87 3.72 1.99
N LYS A 40 -5.89 2.40 1.84
CA LYS A 40 -4.71 1.64 1.38
C LYS A 40 -4.18 2.18 0.05
N GLY A 41 -5.08 2.49 -0.89
CA GLY A 41 -4.74 3.03 -2.20
C GLY A 41 -4.03 4.39 -2.11
N GLY A 42 -4.36 5.21 -1.11
CA GLY A 42 -3.68 6.49 -0.86
C GLY A 42 -2.18 6.32 -0.63
N ASN A 43 -1.79 5.27 0.09
CA ASN A 43 -0.38 4.97 0.30
C ASN A 43 0.29 4.39 -0.95
N LEU A 44 -0.46 3.60 -1.73
CA LEU A 44 0.06 3.05 -3.00
C LEU A 44 0.39 4.15 -4.00
N VAL A 45 -0.48 5.16 -4.15
CA VAL A 45 -0.21 6.26 -5.09
C VAL A 45 0.96 7.14 -4.66
N LEU A 46 1.18 7.30 -3.34
CA LEU A 46 2.37 7.99 -2.83
C LEU A 46 3.65 7.20 -3.13
N LEU A 47 3.66 5.89 -2.87
CA LEU A 47 4.81 5.03 -3.16
C LEU A 47 5.11 4.94 -4.65
N TYR A 48 4.06 4.81 -5.46
CA TYR A 48 4.16 4.87 -6.91
C TYR A 48 4.86 6.15 -7.36
N ALA A 49 4.35 7.30 -6.92
CA ALA A 49 4.86 8.60 -7.34
C ALA A 49 6.31 8.81 -6.88
N SER A 50 6.66 8.34 -5.69
CA SER A 50 8.02 8.41 -5.15
C SER A 50 9.03 7.57 -5.93
N LYS A 51 8.57 6.51 -6.61
CA LYS A 51 9.42 5.54 -7.30
C LYS A 51 9.55 5.82 -8.80
N TYR A 52 8.45 6.14 -9.47
CA TYR A 52 8.41 6.19 -10.94
C TYR A 52 8.44 7.61 -11.51
N ASN A 53 7.97 8.61 -10.75
CA ASN A 53 7.98 10.02 -11.12
C ASN A 53 7.50 10.33 -12.56
N ASP A 54 6.52 9.58 -13.06
CA ASP A 54 6.06 9.66 -14.44
C ASP A 54 4.61 10.17 -14.55
N ILE A 55 3.98 10.54 -13.43
CA ILE A 55 2.65 11.16 -13.36
C ILE A 55 2.73 12.33 -12.37
N HIS A 56 2.32 13.52 -12.83
CA HIS A 56 2.52 14.76 -12.08
C HIS A 56 1.35 15.15 -11.17
N THR A 57 0.17 14.54 -11.32
CA THR A 57 -0.97 14.78 -10.42
C THR A 57 -1.22 13.55 -9.57
N VAL A 58 -0.99 13.66 -8.26
CA VAL A 58 -1.10 12.54 -7.31
C VAL A 58 -2.02 12.94 -6.17
N VAL A 59 -3.11 12.22 -5.98
CA VAL A 59 -4.10 12.53 -4.94
C VAL A 59 -4.20 11.39 -3.93
N ASN A 60 -3.74 11.66 -2.70
CA ASN A 60 -3.93 10.75 -1.57
C ASN A 60 -5.18 11.18 -0.77
N ILE A 61 -6.16 10.28 -0.69
CA ILE A 61 -7.38 10.47 0.08
C ILE A 61 -7.34 9.53 1.30
N SER A 62 -7.22 10.10 2.50
CA SER A 62 -7.29 9.34 3.77
C SER A 62 -6.33 8.14 3.85
N GLY A 63 -5.19 8.20 3.14
CA GLY A 63 -4.11 7.23 3.27
C GLY A 63 -3.41 7.37 4.62
N ARG A 64 -3.13 6.24 5.27
CA ARG A 64 -2.46 6.25 6.57
C ARG A 64 -1.00 6.63 6.39
N PHE A 65 -0.60 7.74 6.99
CA PHE A 65 0.79 8.19 7.01
C PHE A 65 1.67 7.37 7.97
N HIS A 66 1.18 7.09 9.18
CA HIS A 66 1.89 6.28 10.17
C HIS A 66 1.37 4.83 10.15
N LEU A 67 2.11 3.93 9.51
CA LEU A 67 1.65 2.56 9.26
C LEU A 67 1.80 1.60 10.44
N VAL A 68 2.72 1.90 11.35
CA VAL A 68 2.97 1.15 12.59
C VAL A 68 1.77 1.27 13.55
N LYS A 69 1.13 2.43 13.60
CA LYS A 69 0.01 2.68 14.51
C LYS A 69 -1.22 1.85 14.12
N GLY A 70 -1.90 1.32 15.13
CA GLY A 70 -3.16 0.57 14.99
C GLY A 70 -3.01 -0.88 14.51
N ILE A 71 -1.78 -1.42 14.41
CA ILE A 71 -1.57 -2.83 14.10
C ILE A 71 -1.99 -3.73 15.26
N GLU A 72 -1.62 -3.38 16.49
CA GLU A 72 -2.01 -4.16 17.67
C GLU A 72 -3.54 -4.27 17.82
N SER A 73 -4.26 -3.17 17.59
CA SER A 73 -5.74 -3.17 17.56
C SER A 73 -6.33 -4.13 16.51
N ARG A 74 -5.58 -4.46 15.45
CA ARG A 74 -6.03 -5.34 14.36
C ARG A 74 -5.60 -6.79 14.54
N LEU A 75 -4.37 -7.02 15.00
CA LEU A 75 -3.76 -8.35 15.09
C LEU A 75 -3.80 -8.92 16.51
N GLY A 76 -4.16 -8.11 17.50
CA GLY A 76 -4.10 -8.41 18.92
C GLY A 76 -2.72 -8.11 19.49
N LYS A 77 -2.61 -8.27 20.81
CA LYS A 77 -1.34 -8.20 21.54
C LYS A 77 -0.39 -9.32 21.10
N ASP A 78 0.90 -9.06 21.27
CA ASP A 78 1.98 -10.03 21.04
C ASP A 78 1.99 -10.63 19.62
N PHE A 79 1.43 -9.91 18.65
CA PHE A 79 1.30 -10.37 17.26
C PHE A 79 2.66 -10.74 16.65
N PHE A 80 3.74 -10.08 17.03
CA PHE A 80 5.09 -10.44 16.59
C PHE A 80 5.57 -11.81 17.09
N GLN A 81 5.23 -12.18 18.33
CA GLN A 81 5.61 -13.50 18.84
C GLN A 81 4.78 -14.58 18.18
N ARG A 82 3.46 -14.36 18.08
CA ARG A 82 2.53 -15.29 17.44
C ARG A 82 2.86 -15.52 15.97
N ILE A 83 3.18 -14.47 15.21
CA ILE A 83 3.52 -14.64 13.79
C ILE A 83 4.83 -15.40 13.58
N LYS A 84 5.80 -15.26 14.49
CA LYS A 84 7.06 -16.02 14.45
C LYS A 84 6.89 -17.48 14.84
N GLN A 85 5.98 -17.78 15.77
CA GLN A 85 5.68 -19.14 16.20
C GLN A 85 4.80 -19.89 15.20
N ASP A 86 3.71 -19.26 14.75
CA ASP A 86 2.67 -19.88 13.93
C ASP A 86 2.92 -19.68 12.41
N GLY A 87 3.95 -18.92 12.05
CA GLY A 87 4.27 -18.47 10.68
C GLY A 87 3.29 -17.44 10.11
N CYS A 88 2.10 -17.30 10.69
CA CYS A 88 1.07 -16.39 10.23
C CYS A 88 0.00 -16.10 11.30
N ILE A 89 -0.78 -15.04 11.07
CA ILE A 89 -1.96 -14.72 11.86
C ILE A 89 -3.18 -14.71 10.94
N GLU A 90 -4.19 -15.50 11.29
CA GLU A 90 -5.51 -15.43 10.66
C GLU A 90 -6.36 -14.32 11.29
N VAL A 91 -6.74 -13.33 10.49
CA VAL A 91 -7.62 -12.25 10.92
C VAL A 91 -9.06 -12.63 10.58
N LYS A 92 -9.91 -12.63 11.61
CA LYS A 92 -11.35 -12.90 11.51
C LYS A 92 -12.13 -11.59 11.60
N ASN A 93 -13.32 -11.55 11.02
CA ASN A 93 -14.23 -10.40 11.14
C ASN A 93 -14.98 -10.43 12.49
N GLY A 94 -15.81 -9.41 12.76
CA GLY A 94 -16.59 -9.33 14.00
C GLY A 94 -17.63 -10.45 14.19
N ARG A 95 -17.89 -11.27 13.16
CA ARG A 95 -18.73 -12.48 13.23
C ARG A 95 -17.89 -13.77 13.34
N GLY A 96 -16.59 -13.66 13.57
CA GLY A 96 -15.66 -14.79 13.66
C GLY A 96 -15.30 -15.46 12.32
N LYS A 97 -15.78 -14.95 11.18
CA LYS A 97 -15.45 -15.52 9.87
C LYS A 97 -14.06 -15.08 9.42
N PHE A 98 -13.30 -16.00 8.81
CA PHE A 98 -12.00 -15.71 8.20
C PHE A 98 -12.11 -14.52 7.22
N LYS A 99 -11.16 -13.58 7.32
CA LYS A 99 -11.10 -12.39 6.47
C LYS A 99 -9.84 -12.37 5.62
N TYR A 100 -8.68 -12.58 6.23
CA TYR A 100 -7.39 -12.67 5.55
C TYR A 100 -6.30 -13.22 6.47
N ARG A 101 -5.18 -13.63 5.87
CA ARG A 101 -3.96 -14.09 6.56
C ARG A 101 -2.89 -13.00 6.52
N VAL A 102 -2.12 -12.89 7.60
CA VAL A 102 -0.94 -12.01 7.69
C VAL A 102 0.28 -12.88 7.92
N THR A 103 1.26 -12.79 7.02
CA THR A 103 2.58 -13.46 7.13
C THR A 103 3.61 -12.49 7.70
N GLU A 104 4.74 -12.99 8.20
CA GLU A 104 5.84 -12.13 8.66
C GLU A 104 6.29 -11.17 7.55
N GLU A 105 6.46 -11.67 6.31
CA GLU A 105 6.84 -10.87 5.15
C GLU A 105 5.86 -9.70 4.92
N SER A 106 4.56 -9.99 4.83
CA SER A 106 3.54 -8.96 4.58
C SER A 106 3.39 -7.96 5.73
N LEU A 107 3.65 -8.38 6.97
CA LEU A 107 3.72 -7.51 8.12
C LEU A 107 4.94 -6.59 8.04
N MET A 108 6.11 -7.15 7.70
CA MET A 108 7.35 -6.39 7.58
C MET A 108 7.31 -5.40 6.42
N ASP A 109 6.68 -5.75 5.29
CA ASP A 109 6.43 -4.81 4.20
C ASP A 109 5.67 -3.58 4.68
N ARG A 110 4.58 -3.77 5.43
CA ARG A 110 3.83 -2.68 6.04
C ARG A 110 4.66 -1.84 7.00
N LEU A 111 5.40 -2.49 7.90
CA LEU A 111 6.13 -1.81 8.97
C LEU A 111 7.34 -1.02 8.48
N THR A 112 8.00 -1.53 7.44
CA THR A 112 9.17 -0.89 6.82
C THR A 112 8.79 0.09 5.71
N THR A 113 7.50 0.24 5.41
CA THR A 113 7.02 1.27 4.48
C THR A 113 7.01 2.61 5.19
N ASP A 114 7.90 3.50 4.77
CA ASP A 114 7.95 4.89 5.24
C ASP A 114 7.21 5.80 4.25
N THR A 115 5.99 6.18 4.61
CA THR A 115 5.17 7.08 3.80
C THR A 115 5.70 8.52 3.84
N HIS A 116 6.37 8.93 4.91
CA HIS A 116 6.98 10.24 5.00
C HIS A 116 8.16 10.35 4.04
N ALA A 117 9.09 9.39 4.08
CA ALA A 117 10.21 9.36 3.17
C ALA A 117 9.72 9.31 1.71
N ALA A 118 8.71 8.49 1.41
CA ALA A 118 8.11 8.45 0.08
C ALA A 118 7.60 9.82 -0.38
N CYS A 119 6.85 10.54 0.46
CA CYS A 119 6.38 11.89 0.14
C CYS A 119 7.53 12.89 -0.13
N LEU A 120 8.65 12.76 0.58
CA LEU A 120 9.81 13.63 0.36
C LEU A 120 10.45 13.40 -1.02
N MET A 121 10.43 12.16 -1.51
CA MET A 121 10.98 11.77 -2.81
C MET A 121 10.06 12.14 -3.98
N ILE A 122 8.78 12.44 -3.72
CA ILE A 122 7.85 12.90 -4.77
C ILE A 122 8.30 14.27 -5.28
N HIS A 123 8.40 14.38 -6.61
CA HIS A 123 8.83 15.58 -7.31
C HIS A 123 8.01 16.81 -6.90
N GLN A 124 8.68 17.96 -6.77
CA GLN A 124 8.07 19.18 -6.25
C GLN A 124 6.89 19.67 -7.08
N ASN A 125 6.92 19.45 -8.40
CA ASN A 125 5.81 19.78 -9.30
C ASN A 125 4.50 19.02 -9.00
N CYS A 126 4.56 17.90 -8.27
CA CYS A 126 3.37 17.16 -7.85
C CYS A 126 2.78 17.71 -6.54
N ARG A 127 3.44 18.67 -5.88
CA ARG A 127 2.98 19.25 -4.62
C ARG A 127 2.10 20.45 -4.92
N SER A 128 0.87 20.42 -4.44
CA SER A 128 0.03 21.62 -4.38
C SER A 128 0.69 22.61 -3.42
N LYS A 129 0.99 23.83 -3.89
CA LYS A 129 1.23 24.96 -3.00
C LYS A 129 -0.12 25.28 -2.35
N VAL A 130 -0.23 25.00 -1.05
CA VAL A 130 -1.37 25.44 -0.23
C VAL A 130 -0.95 26.68 0.52
#